data_AF-A0A1A9BRD6-F1
#
_entry.id   AF-A0A1A9BRD6-F1
#
_cell.length_a   1.000
_cell.length_b   1.000
_cell.length_c   1.000
_cell.angle_alpha   90.00
_cell.angle_beta   90.00
_cell.angle_gamma   90.00
#
_symmetry.space_group_name_H-M   'P 1'
#
loop_
_entity.id
_entity.type
_entity.pdbx_description
1 polymer ?
#
loop_
_entity_poly.entity_id
_entity_poly.type
_entity_poly.pdbx_seq_one_letter_code
_entity_poly.pdbx_strand_id
1 'polypeptide(L)'
;MSTTTVVLAATSSEVLNVVAAFVGGLIIAGALVWAVQFGMRVMDRELPHPSPEDHPKMPEGGPVHEMREMREPDELPRAEGGERLMPYQLRHAGSRTGKDQRRKRWLPGSSGSFGSGGLGHV
;
A
#
# COMPACT_ATOMS: atom_id res chain seq x y z
N MET A 1 62.61 3.37 -42.03
CA MET A 1 61.19 3.35 -41.63
C MET A 1 61.10 4.09 -40.31
N SER A 2 60.68 5.35 -40.33
CA SER A 2 60.81 6.27 -39.21
C SER A 2 59.79 5.95 -38.12
N THR A 3 60.24 5.51 -36.96
CA THR A 3 59.40 5.13 -35.81
C THR A 3 58.43 6.23 -35.39
N THR A 4 58.79 7.49 -35.63
CA THR A 4 57.96 8.68 -35.39
C THR A 4 56.68 8.72 -36.23
N THR A 5 56.68 8.23 -37.48
CA THR A 5 55.46 8.22 -38.29
C THR A 5 54.47 7.16 -37.83
N VAL A 6 54.98 6.01 -37.36
CA VAL A 6 54.15 4.93 -36.80
C VAL A 6 53.53 5.36 -35.46
N VAL A 7 54.32 6.00 -34.59
CA VAL A 7 53.82 6.52 -33.31
C VAL A 7 52.79 7.63 -33.53
N LEU A 8 53.03 8.58 -34.46
CA LEU A 8 52.08 9.65 -34.75
C LEU A 8 50.78 9.14 -35.37
N ALA A 9 50.84 8.12 -36.24
CA ALA A 9 49.64 7.49 -36.79
C ALA A 9 48.86 6.72 -35.72
N ALA A 10 49.55 6.01 -34.82
CA ALA A 10 48.92 5.32 -33.69
C ALA A 10 48.23 6.30 -32.73
N THR A 11 48.90 7.39 -32.33
CA THR A 11 48.30 8.42 -31.47
C THR A 11 47.14 9.14 -32.14
N SER A 12 47.22 9.39 -33.45
CA SER A 12 46.12 9.99 -34.22
C SER A 12 44.90 9.06 -34.26
N SER A 13 45.10 7.75 -34.44
CA SER A 13 44.01 6.77 -34.42
C SER A 13 43.36 6.62 -33.04
N GLU A 14 44.16 6.68 -31.97
CA GLU A 14 43.67 6.60 -30.59
C GLU A 14 42.87 7.85 -30.22
N VAL A 15 43.36 9.04 -30.58
CA VAL A 15 42.61 10.30 -30.41
C VAL A 15 41.31 10.28 -31.21
N LEU A 16 41.31 9.80 -32.45
CA LEU A 16 40.10 9.66 -33.25
C LEU A 16 39.10 8.69 -32.62
N ASN A 17 39.56 7.58 -32.06
CA ASN A 17 38.70 6.60 -31.38
C ASN A 17 38.06 7.20 -30.12
N VAL A 18 38.83 7.96 -29.31
CA VAL A 18 38.32 8.64 -28.12
C VAL A 18 37.28 9.69 -28.51
N VAL A 19 37.55 10.51 -29.54
CA VAL A 19 36.61 11.51 -30.04
C VAL A 19 35.34 10.83 -30.59
N ALA A 20 35.48 9.75 -31.36
CA ALA A 20 34.34 9.00 -31.88
C ALA A 20 33.50 8.38 -30.77
N ALA A 21 34.13 7.81 -29.74
CA ALA A 21 33.43 7.28 -28.57
C ALA A 21 32.70 8.39 -27.78
N PHE A 22 33.32 9.56 -27.62
CA PHE A 22 32.71 10.71 -26.97
C PHE A 22 31.50 11.24 -27.74
N VAL A 23 31.63 11.41 -29.06
CA VAL A 23 30.52 11.82 -29.93
C VAL A 23 29.41 10.76 -29.94
N GLY A 24 29.76 9.48 -29.98
CA GLY A 24 28.81 8.38 -29.84
C GLY A 24 28.04 8.46 -28.52
N GLY A 25 28.74 8.72 -27.41
CA GLY A 25 28.11 8.96 -26.11
C GLY A 25 27.15 10.15 -26.11
N LEU A 26 27.52 11.26 -26.73
CA LEU A 26 26.66 12.44 -26.87
C LEU A 26 25.41 12.15 -27.72
N ILE A 27 25.54 11.37 -28.79
CA ILE A 27 24.41 10.97 -29.62
C ILE A 27 23.43 10.11 -28.79
N ILE A 28 23.95 9.12 -28.05
CA ILE A 28 23.12 8.26 -27.20
C ILE A 28 22.43 9.09 -26.10
N ALA A 29 23.18 9.97 -25.43
CA ALA A 29 22.62 10.85 -24.42
C ALA A 29 21.52 11.77 -24.99
N GLY A 30 21.77 12.38 -26.15
CA GLY A 30 20.78 13.20 -26.86
C GLY A 30 19.53 12.41 -27.24
N ALA A 31 19.69 11.17 -27.72
CA ALA A 31 18.58 10.29 -28.05
C ALA A 31 17.73 9.94 -26.81
N LEU A 32 18.37 9.68 -25.66
CA LEU A 32 17.66 9.41 -24.40
C LEU A 32 16.90 10.65 -23.90
N VAL A 33 17.51 11.83 -23.92
CA VAL A 33 16.82 13.08 -23.56
C VAL A 33 15.63 13.31 -24.49
N TRP A 34 15.80 13.10 -25.79
CA TRP A 34 14.72 13.24 -26.77
C TRP A 34 13.58 12.25 -26.51
N ALA A 35 13.89 10.98 -26.19
CA ALA A 35 12.89 9.97 -25.86
C ALA A 35 12.05 10.36 -24.62
N VAL A 36 12.69 10.88 -23.56
CA VAL A 36 11.99 11.36 -22.36
C VAL A 36 11.10 12.56 -22.68
N GLN A 37 11.63 13.55 -23.42
CA GLN A 37 10.87 14.73 -23.85
C GLN A 37 9.66 14.35 -24.72
N PHE A 38 9.83 13.37 -25.61
CA PHE A 38 8.75 12.85 -26.44
C PHE A 38 7.68 12.15 -25.59
N GLY A 39 8.08 11.34 -24.61
CA GLY A 39 7.17 10.70 -23.67
C GLY A 39 6.33 11.71 -22.88
N MET A 40 6.97 12.76 -22.35
CA MET A 40 6.26 13.85 -21.66
C MET A 40 5.27 14.56 -22.59
N ARG A 41 5.66 14.85 -23.84
CA ARG A 41 4.77 15.47 -24.84
C ARG A 41 3.56 14.59 -25.20
N VAL A 42 3.70 13.27 -25.12
CA VAL A 42 2.57 12.34 -25.30
C VAL A 42 1.65 12.39 -24.09
N MET A 43 2.19 12.40 -22.87
CA MET A 43 1.43 12.52 -21.63
C MET A 43 0.62 13.82 -21.56
N ASP A 44 1.15 14.94 -22.07
CA ASP A 44 0.44 16.23 -22.14
C ASP A 44 -0.82 16.20 -23.03
N ARG A 45 -1.01 15.16 -23.86
CA ARG A 45 -2.22 14.97 -24.66
C ARG A 45 -3.33 14.25 -23.91
N GLU A 46 -3.01 13.65 -22.77
CA GLU A 46 -3.99 13.03 -21.88
C GLU A 46 -4.64 14.10 -21.00
N LEU A 47 -5.74 13.75 -20.32
CA LEU A 47 -6.32 14.68 -19.34
C LEU A 47 -5.27 14.96 -18.25
N PRO A 48 -5.15 16.22 -17.80
CA PRO A 48 -4.24 16.56 -16.72
C PRO A 48 -4.62 15.76 -15.48
N HIS A 49 -3.60 15.34 -14.71
CA HIS A 49 -3.80 14.77 -13.39
C HIS A 49 -4.69 15.72 -12.58
N PRO A 50 -5.70 15.20 -11.85
CA PRO A 50 -6.59 16.03 -11.06
C PRO A 50 -5.77 16.86 -10.08
N SER A 51 -6.10 18.14 -10.02
CA SER A 51 -5.49 19.05 -9.08
C SER A 51 -6.02 18.77 -7.66
N PRO A 52 -5.30 19.19 -6.60
CA PRO A 52 -5.77 19.04 -5.23
C PRO A 52 -7.15 19.67 -4.99
N GLU A 53 -7.50 20.71 -5.74
CA GLU A 53 -8.79 21.39 -5.70
C GLU A 53 -9.92 20.63 -6.40
N ASP A 54 -9.59 19.74 -7.35
CA ASP A 54 -10.53 18.80 -7.98
C ASP A 54 -10.89 17.63 -7.07
N HIS A 55 -10.13 17.43 -5.97
CA HIS A 55 -10.41 16.37 -5.03
C HIS A 55 -11.76 16.62 -4.32
N PRO A 56 -12.57 15.57 -4.08
CA PRO A 56 -13.81 15.69 -3.34
C PRO A 56 -13.62 16.40 -2.00
N LYS A 57 -14.32 17.52 -1.83
CA LYS A 57 -14.29 18.29 -0.58
C LYS A 57 -15.29 17.71 0.41
N MET A 58 -15.02 17.92 1.70
CA MET A 58 -15.97 17.54 2.74
C MET A 58 -17.28 18.32 2.53
N PRO A 59 -18.45 17.65 2.55
CA PRO A 59 -19.72 18.34 2.40
C PRO A 59 -19.97 19.33 3.54
N GLU A 60 -20.79 20.35 3.30
CA GLU A 60 -21.07 21.44 4.26
C GLU A 60 -21.57 20.93 5.63
N GLY A 61 -22.29 19.80 5.63
CA GLY A 61 -22.79 19.14 6.85
C GLY A 61 -21.76 18.39 7.67
N GLY A 62 -20.49 18.40 7.26
CA GLY A 62 -19.42 17.64 7.90
C GLY A 62 -19.24 16.23 7.33
N PRO A 63 -18.29 15.44 7.85
CA PRO A 63 -18.06 14.09 7.36
C PRO A 63 -19.28 13.21 7.70
N VAL A 64 -19.68 12.35 6.76
CA VAL A 64 -20.62 11.27 7.08
C VAL A 64 -19.90 10.33 8.04
N HIS A 65 -20.29 10.36 9.31
CA HIS A 65 -19.76 9.44 10.30
C HIS A 65 -20.27 8.02 10.06
N GLU A 66 -19.44 7.03 10.37
CA GLU A 66 -19.89 5.65 10.41
C GLU A 66 -20.99 5.48 11.47
N MET A 67 -22.12 4.88 11.10
CA MET A 67 -23.07 4.37 12.08
C MET A 67 -22.52 3.05 12.62
N ARG A 68 -22.18 3.03 13.90
CA ARG A 68 -21.67 1.84 14.59
C ARG A 68 -22.60 1.45 15.72
N GLU A 69 -22.98 0.18 15.74
CA GLU A 69 -23.87 -0.39 16.74
C GLU A 69 -23.21 -1.60 17.42
N MET A 70 -23.25 -1.64 18.75
CA MET A 70 -22.86 -2.79 19.56
C MET A 70 -24.09 -3.66 19.81
N ARG A 71 -24.03 -4.94 19.44
CA ARG A 71 -25.13 -5.89 19.69
C ARG A 71 -25.09 -6.45 21.10
N GLU A 72 -26.25 -6.87 21.62
CA GLU A 72 -26.32 -7.62 22.87
C GLU A 72 -25.50 -8.92 22.72
N PRO A 73 -24.62 -9.25 23.69
CA PRO A 73 -24.04 -10.58 23.77
C PRO A 73 -25.15 -11.61 23.89
N ASP A 74 -25.13 -12.64 23.04
CA ASP A 74 -26.08 -13.75 23.15
C ASP A 74 -25.53 -14.75 24.18
N GLU A 75 -26.32 -15.02 25.22
CA GLU A 75 -25.95 -15.98 26.25
C GLU A 75 -25.99 -17.40 25.67
N LEU A 76 -24.93 -18.17 25.90
CA LEU A 76 -24.89 -19.56 25.42
C LEU A 76 -25.95 -20.38 26.16
N PRO A 77 -26.79 -21.14 25.44
CA PRO A 77 -27.75 -22.03 26.09
C PRO A 77 -27.00 -23.02 26.97
N ARG A 78 -27.57 -23.38 28.12
CA ARG A 78 -27.00 -24.42 28.99
C ARG A 78 -27.48 -25.77 28.48
N ALA A 79 -26.56 -26.72 28.29
CA ALA A 79 -26.92 -28.07 27.88
C ALA A 79 -27.74 -28.76 28.98
N GLU A 80 -28.90 -29.29 28.61
CA GLU A 80 -29.64 -30.20 29.47
C GLU A 80 -28.85 -31.52 29.55
N GLY A 81 -28.56 -32.00 30.76
CA GLY A 81 -27.79 -33.24 30.97
C GLY A 81 -26.26 -33.10 30.92
N GLY A 82 -25.71 -31.89 30.77
CA GLY A 82 -24.26 -31.65 30.87
C GLY A 82 -23.45 -32.08 29.64
N GLU A 83 -24.10 -32.41 28.54
CA GLU A 83 -23.46 -32.73 27.27
C GLU A 83 -22.84 -31.48 26.61
N ARG A 84 -21.87 -31.69 25.71
CA ARG A 84 -21.25 -30.59 24.96
C ARG A 84 -22.20 -30.14 23.83
N LEU A 85 -22.50 -28.84 23.79
CA LEU A 85 -23.26 -28.25 22.69
C LEU A 85 -22.42 -28.18 21.41
N MET A 86 -23.00 -28.59 20.31
CA MET A 86 -22.43 -28.53 18.97
C MET A 86 -22.85 -27.23 18.27
N PRO A 87 -22.07 -26.73 17.29
CA PRO A 87 -22.35 -25.44 16.64
C PRO A 87 -23.76 -25.31 16.05
N TYR A 88 -24.30 -26.39 15.50
CA TYR A 88 -25.65 -26.42 14.93
C TYR A 88 -26.78 -26.41 15.97
N GLN A 89 -26.46 -26.61 17.25
CA GLN A 89 -27.40 -26.49 18.38
C GLN A 89 -27.41 -25.08 18.97
N LEU A 90 -26.45 -24.23 18.58
CA LEU A 90 -26.40 -22.84 19.00
C LEU A 90 -27.32 -21.99 18.11
N ARG A 91 -27.98 -21.00 18.71
CA ARG A 91 -28.76 -20.02 17.96
C ARG A 91 -27.84 -19.09 17.18
N HIS A 92 -28.33 -18.56 16.07
CA HIS A 92 -27.64 -17.51 15.34
C HIS A 92 -27.46 -16.27 16.23
N ALA A 93 -26.31 -15.60 16.08
CA ALA A 93 -25.93 -14.44 16.87
C ALA A 93 -27.08 -13.43 17.00
N GLY A 94 -27.27 -12.92 18.21
CA GLY A 94 -28.34 -11.98 18.54
C GLY A 94 -28.36 -10.77 17.60
N SER A 95 -29.56 -10.40 17.14
CA SER A 95 -29.79 -9.23 16.28
C SER A 95 -30.15 -7.96 17.07
N ARG A 96 -30.27 -8.06 18.40
CA ARG A 96 -30.74 -6.96 19.26
C ARG A 96 -29.62 -5.98 19.58
N THR A 97 -29.98 -4.70 19.56
CA THR A 97 -29.12 -3.58 19.98
C THR A 97 -28.78 -3.69 21.46
N GLY A 98 -27.48 -3.64 21.77
CA GLY A 98 -26.94 -3.62 23.14
C GLY A 98 -27.41 -2.42 23.95
N LYS A 99 -27.64 -2.61 25.25
CA LYS A 99 -27.81 -1.45 26.16
C LYS A 99 -26.54 -0.61 26.29
N ASP A 100 -25.37 -1.23 26.19
CA ASP A 100 -24.09 -0.55 26.18
C ASP A 100 -23.55 -0.45 24.76
N GLN A 101 -23.60 0.75 24.19
CA GLN A 101 -23.10 1.06 22.85
C GLN A 101 -21.62 1.46 22.84
N ARG A 102 -20.94 1.47 23.99
CA ARG A 102 -19.51 1.79 24.05
C ARG A 102 -18.70 0.60 23.56
N ARG A 103 -17.79 0.87 22.61
CA ARG A 103 -16.82 -0.14 22.16
C ARG A 103 -15.98 -0.60 23.35
N LYS A 104 -16.12 -1.87 23.75
CA LYS A 104 -15.25 -2.46 24.77
C LYS A 104 -13.81 -2.40 24.28
N ARG A 105 -12.95 -1.71 25.04
CA ARG A 105 -11.50 -1.72 24.83
C ARG A 105 -10.93 -2.93 25.56
N TRP A 106 -9.95 -3.59 24.96
CA TRP A 106 -9.22 -4.64 25.66
C TRP A 106 -8.55 -4.04 26.91
N LEU A 107 -8.84 -4.62 28.08
CA LEU A 107 -8.20 -4.26 29.35
C LEU A 107 -7.25 -5.41 29.74
N PRO A 108 -6.03 -5.10 30.25
CA PRO A 108 -5.15 -6.13 30.79
C PRO A 108 -5.88 -6.94 31.87
N GLY A 109 -5.85 -8.27 31.78
CA GLY A 109 -6.53 -9.17 32.71
C GLY A 109 -8.00 -9.49 32.38
N SER A 110 -8.65 -8.74 31.49
CA SER A 110 -9.98 -9.10 30.96
C SER A 110 -9.84 -9.75 29.58
N SER A 111 -9.46 -11.02 29.55
CA SER A 111 -9.49 -11.78 28.30
C SER A 111 -10.94 -12.10 27.95
N GLY A 112 -11.45 -11.47 26.89
CA GLY A 112 -12.70 -11.89 26.25
C GLY A 112 -12.51 -13.34 25.79
N SER A 113 -13.42 -14.21 26.23
CA SER A 113 -13.34 -15.65 26.11
C SER A 113 -13.30 -16.12 24.65
N PHE A 114 -12.11 -16.19 24.08
CA PHE A 114 -11.74 -17.14 23.04
C PHE A 114 -10.29 -17.57 23.32
N GLY A 115 -10.12 -18.62 24.12
CA GLY A 115 -8.82 -19.30 24.31
C GLY A 115 -7.92 -18.85 25.47
N SER A 116 -8.45 -18.29 26.58
CA SER A 116 -7.61 -17.91 27.73
C SER A 116 -7.22 -19.12 28.61
N GLY A 117 -6.16 -19.83 28.22
CA GLY A 117 -5.43 -20.76 29.08
C GLY A 117 -4.47 -20.02 30.02
N GLY A 118 -4.99 -19.19 30.93
CA GLY A 118 -4.20 -18.47 31.93
C GLY A 118 -4.73 -18.74 33.34
N LEU A 119 -3.84 -19.18 34.23
CA LEU A 119 -4.15 -19.47 35.63
C LEU A 119 -4.73 -18.22 36.31
N GLY A 120 -5.93 -18.37 36.88
CA GLY A 120 -6.62 -17.31 37.62
C GLY A 120 -5.78 -16.76 38.76
N HIS A 121 -5.89 -15.45 38.99
CA HIS A 121 -5.20 -14.79 40.10
C HIS A 121 -5.92 -15.08 41.43
N VAL A 122 -5.11 -15.23 42.49
CA VAL A 122 -5.53 -15.33 43.91
C VAL A 122 -6.20 -14.06 44.42
#